data_AF-A0A3P1XYX6-F1
#
_entry.id   AF-A0A3P1XYX6-F1
#
_cell.length_a   1.000
_cell.length_b   1.000
_cell.length_c   1.000
_cell.angle_alpha   90.00
_cell.angle_beta   90.00
_cell.angle_gamma   90.00
#
_symmetry.space_group_name_H-M   'P 1'
#
loop_
_entity.id
_entity.type
_entity.pdbx_description
1 polymer ?
#
loop_
_entity_poly.entity_id
_entity_poly.type
_entity_poly.pdbx_seq_one_letter_code
_entity_poly.pdbx_strand_id
1 'polypeptide(L)'
;MKLDLKSSPRHIKRLQNIAKVISGLGDVRVVIDDNTKGPYFDPVNKVCVLPNGDYSDDDFVSLIEGFTCHEAGHGRYTDSEVYSDAFNSVLKSSEGFTRFDDGMNAEFESLAEKRKAYSR
;
A
#
# COMPACT_ATOMS: atom_id res chain seq x y z
N MET A 1 6.26 26.08 -17.49
CA MET A 1 7.29 26.14 -16.43
C MET A 1 7.12 24.88 -15.62
N LYS A 2 8.13 24.01 -15.58
CA LYS A 2 8.07 22.75 -14.82
C LYS A 2 7.89 23.06 -13.34
N LEU A 3 6.90 22.44 -12.70
CA LEU A 3 6.59 22.66 -11.30
C LEU A 3 6.83 21.38 -10.51
N ASP A 4 7.97 21.30 -9.83
CA ASP A 4 8.34 20.09 -9.12
C ASP A 4 7.49 19.89 -7.86
N LEU A 5 6.78 18.77 -7.75
CA LEU A 5 5.83 18.52 -6.66
C LEU A 5 6.50 18.63 -5.28
N LYS A 6 7.70 18.08 -5.10
CA LYS A 6 8.46 18.14 -3.85
C LYS A 6 8.71 19.58 -3.37
N SER A 7 8.79 20.53 -4.30
CA SER A 7 8.99 21.95 -4.01
C SER A 7 7.69 22.71 -3.76
N SER A 8 6.53 22.05 -3.78
CA SER A 8 5.22 22.68 -3.75
C SER A 8 4.38 22.32 -2.51
N PRO A 9 4.58 23.04 -1.38
CA PRO A 9 3.84 22.79 -0.13
C PRO A 9 2.32 22.80 -0.30
N ARG A 10 1.80 23.66 -1.20
CA ARG A 10 0.36 23.76 -1.47
C ARG A 10 -0.19 22.46 -2.08
N HIS A 11 0.49 21.89 -3.08
CA HIS A 11 0.04 20.66 -3.73
C HIS A 11 0.23 19.46 -2.81
N ILE A 12 1.35 19.38 -2.09
CA ILE A 12 1.54 18.36 -1.04
C ILE A 12 0.41 18.42 -0.01
N LYS A 13 -0.01 19.62 0.40
CA LYS A 13 -1.12 19.78 1.34
C LYS A 13 -2.46 19.31 0.76
N ARG A 14 -2.71 19.55 -0.53
CA ARG A 14 -3.89 19.03 -1.24
C ARG A 14 -3.89 17.50 -1.22
N LEU A 15 -2.78 16.86 -1.61
CA LEU A 15 -2.65 15.40 -1.58
C LEU A 15 -2.83 14.85 -0.16
N GLN A 16 -2.27 15.52 0.85
CA GLN A 16 -2.46 15.14 2.25
C GLN A 16 -3.94 15.19 2.66
N ASN A 17 -4.68 16.21 2.24
CA ASN A 17 -6.11 16.30 2.54
C ASN A 17 -6.90 15.17 1.87
N ILE A 18 -6.58 14.83 0.62
CA ILE A 18 -7.17 13.67 -0.08
C ILE A 18 -6.86 12.39 0.70
N ALA A 19 -5.59 12.15 1.03
CA ALA A 19 -5.17 10.95 1.76
C ALA A 19 -5.89 10.80 3.10
N LYS A 20 -6.07 11.88 3.86
CA LYS A 20 -6.82 11.87 5.14
C LYS A 20 -8.28 11.47 4.95
N VAL A 21 -8.95 12.03 3.94
CA VAL A 21 -10.36 11.72 3.65
C VAL A 21 -10.52 10.26 3.24
N ILE A 22 -9.67 9.79 2.33
CA ILE A 22 -9.76 8.42 1.79
C ILE A 22 -9.42 7.39 2.86
N SER A 23 -8.31 7.57 3.59
CA SER A 23 -7.91 6.66 4.67
C SER A 23 -8.84 6.68 5.89
N GLY A 24 -9.57 7.78 6.11
CA GLY A 24 -10.32 7.98 7.35
C GLY A 24 -9.42 8.21 8.58
N LEU A 25 -8.11 8.40 8.39
CA LEU A 25 -7.13 8.61 9.45
C LEU A 25 -6.80 10.11 9.57
N GLY A 26 -6.88 10.66 10.79
CA GLY A 26 -6.73 12.11 11.03
C GLY A 26 -5.31 12.67 10.85
N ASP A 27 -4.30 11.81 10.94
CA ASP A 27 -2.88 12.14 11.07
C ASP A 27 -2.02 11.68 9.87
N VAL A 28 -2.62 11.29 8.75
CA VAL A 28 -1.85 10.89 7.56
C VAL A 28 -0.94 12.00 7.07
N ARG A 29 0.30 11.63 6.76
CA ARG A 29 1.30 12.49 6.13
C ARG A 29 1.53 12.04 4.69
N VAL A 30 1.81 12.99 3.81
CA VAL A 30 2.28 12.73 2.45
C VAL A 30 3.75 13.12 2.38
N VAL A 31 4.58 12.22 1.89
CA VAL A 31 6.02 12.42 1.69
C VAL A 31 6.34 12.21 0.23
N ILE A 32 7.05 13.16 -0.36
CA ILE A 32 7.54 13.07 -1.74
C ILE A 32 8.99 12.57 -1.68
N ASP A 33 9.24 11.39 -2.25
CA ASP A 33 10.55 10.75 -2.28
C ASP A 33 11.01 10.54 -3.73
N ASP A 34 12.17 11.11 -4.06
CA ASP A 34 12.77 10.98 -5.40
C ASP A 34 13.29 9.57 -5.67
N ASN A 35 13.53 8.77 -4.62
CA ASN A 35 14.11 7.43 -4.71
C ASN A 35 13.07 6.31 -4.60
N THR A 36 11.78 6.65 -4.46
CA THR A 36 10.76 5.62 -4.34
C THR A 36 10.63 4.83 -5.65
N LYS A 37 10.52 3.50 -5.54
CA LYS A 37 10.31 2.62 -6.71
C LYS A 37 8.85 2.58 -7.17
N GLY A 38 7.94 3.13 -6.37
CA GLY A 38 6.51 3.23 -6.61
C GLY A 38 5.80 3.94 -5.45
N PRO A 39 4.56 4.41 -5.64
CA PRO A 39 3.76 4.91 -4.53
C PRO A 39 3.47 3.77 -3.55
N TYR A 40 3.38 4.08 -2.25
CA TYR A 40 2.93 3.13 -1.23
C TYR A 40 2.34 3.82 0.00
N PHE A 41 1.56 3.08 0.77
CA PHE A 41 1.10 3.49 2.10
C PHE A 41 1.77 2.67 3.21
N ASP A 42 2.37 3.35 4.17
CA ASP A 42 2.82 2.77 5.44
C ASP A 42 1.69 2.94 6.48
N PRO A 43 0.97 1.85 6.83
CA PRO A 43 -0.15 1.92 7.78
C PRO A 43 0.31 2.13 9.22
N VAL A 44 1.53 1.72 9.58
CA VAL A 44 2.06 1.83 10.94
C VAL A 44 2.38 3.29 11.25
N ASN A 45 3.11 3.94 10.35
CA ASN A 45 3.51 5.34 10.51
C ASN A 45 2.51 6.34 9.89
N LYS A 46 1.46 5.82 9.23
CA LYS A 46 0.41 6.56 8.53
C LYS A 46 0.99 7.54 7.51
N VAL A 47 1.89 7.05 6.69
CA VAL A 47 2.59 7.84 5.67
C VAL A 47 2.23 7.32 4.28
N CYS A 48 1.72 8.20 3.43
CA CYS A 48 1.62 7.95 2.00
C CYS A 48 2.88 8.51 1.32
N VAL A 49 3.68 7.63 0.73
CA VAL A 49 4.91 7.99 0.02
C VAL A 49 4.61 8.00 -1.47
N LEU A 50 4.95 9.11 -2.13
CA LEU A 50 4.64 9.35 -3.53
C LEU A 50 5.91 9.76 -4.30
N PRO A 51 6.00 9.42 -5.60
CA PRO A 51 7.12 9.86 -6.42
C PRO A 51 7.05 11.38 -6.67
N ASN A 52 8.21 11.97 -6.92
CA ASN A 52 8.29 13.35 -7.38
C ASN A 52 7.99 13.45 -8.88
N GLY A 53 7.57 14.62 -9.36
CA GLY A 53 7.28 14.85 -10.77
C GLY A 53 6.74 16.25 -11.07
N ASP A 54 6.43 16.48 -12.35
CA ASP A 54 5.99 17.79 -12.84
C ASP A 54 4.49 18.00 -12.61
N TYR A 55 4.14 18.77 -11.60
CA TYR A 55 2.74 19.11 -11.29
C TYR A 55 2.16 20.21 -12.19
N SER A 56 2.90 20.68 -13.20
CA SER A 56 2.33 21.48 -14.28
C SER A 56 1.82 20.63 -15.46
N ASP A 57 2.06 19.33 -15.42
CA ASP A 57 1.56 18.33 -16.36
C ASP A 57 0.26 17.71 -15.82
N ASP A 58 -0.86 17.96 -16.51
CA ASP A 58 -2.19 17.48 -16.11
C ASP A 58 -2.28 15.95 -16.03
N ASP A 59 -1.50 15.22 -16.84
CA ASP A 59 -1.45 13.77 -16.80
C ASP A 59 -0.76 13.29 -15.51
N PHE A 60 0.32 13.95 -15.11
CA PHE A 60 0.99 13.66 -13.84
C PHE A 60 0.12 14.03 -12.64
N VAL A 61 -0.59 15.16 -12.69
CA VAL A 61 -1.54 15.56 -11.64
C VAL A 61 -2.64 14.51 -11.47
N SER A 62 -3.20 14.02 -12.57
CA SER A 62 -4.22 12.97 -12.53
C SER A 62 -3.65 11.66 -11.97
N LEU A 63 -2.44 11.29 -12.39
CA LEU A 63 -1.76 10.08 -11.94
C LEU A 63 -1.48 10.13 -10.43
N ILE A 64 -0.91 11.24 -9.93
CA ILE A 64 -0.49 11.35 -8.53
C ILE A 64 -1.68 11.45 -7.57
N GLU A 65 -2.78 12.07 -8.00
CA GLU A 65 -4.05 12.06 -7.25
C GLU A 65 -4.66 10.65 -7.23
N GLY A 66 -4.61 9.93 -8.35
CA GLY A 66 -5.01 8.52 -8.43
C GLY A 66 -4.20 7.63 -7.48
N PHE A 67 -2.87 7.75 -7.48
CA PHE A 67 -2.00 7.05 -6.54
C PHE A 67 -2.33 7.41 -5.10
N THR A 68 -2.52 8.68 -4.78
CA THR A 68 -2.89 9.11 -3.43
C THR A 68 -4.18 8.44 -2.97
N CYS A 69 -5.20 8.37 -3.84
CA CYS A 69 -6.46 7.68 -3.54
C CYS A 69 -6.27 6.18 -3.34
N HIS A 70 -5.51 5.51 -4.21
CA HIS A 70 -5.24 4.08 -4.10
C HIS A 70 -4.53 3.74 -2.78
N GLU A 71 -3.37 4.38 -2.57
CA GLU A 71 -2.51 4.09 -1.43
C GLU A 71 -3.18 4.44 -0.10
N ALA A 72 -3.78 5.63 0.01
CA ALA A 72 -4.50 5.99 1.23
C ALA A 72 -5.71 5.08 1.49
N GLY A 73 -6.27 4.47 0.44
CA GLY A 73 -7.34 3.47 0.56
C GLY A 73 -6.91 2.27 1.38
N HIS A 74 -5.63 1.87 1.32
CA HIS A 74 -5.09 0.80 2.16
C HIS A 74 -5.24 1.13 3.65
N GLY A 75 -5.05 2.39 4.05
CA GLY A 75 -5.24 2.82 5.44
C GLY A 75 -6.66 2.66 5.98
N ARG A 76 -7.67 2.51 5.10
CA ARG A 76 -9.08 2.34 5.48
C ARG A 76 -9.60 0.92 5.28
N TYR A 77 -9.22 0.32 4.16
CA TYR A 77 -9.85 -0.91 3.65
C TYR A 77 -8.90 -2.10 3.63
N THR A 78 -7.61 -1.88 3.85
CA THR A 78 -6.61 -2.93 3.96
C THR A 78 -6.13 -2.94 5.39
N ASP A 79 -6.93 -3.55 6.26
CA ASP A 79 -6.41 -4.00 7.54
C ASP A 79 -5.44 -5.15 7.24
N SER A 80 -4.16 -4.92 7.51
CA SER A 80 -3.14 -5.94 7.35
C SER A 80 -3.48 -7.19 8.15
N GLU A 81 -4.18 -7.05 9.28
CA GLU A 81 -4.65 -8.17 10.09
C GLU A 81 -5.75 -8.94 9.36
N VAL A 82 -6.75 -8.26 8.79
CA VAL A 82 -7.84 -8.95 8.06
C VAL A 82 -7.33 -9.67 6.81
N TYR A 83 -6.46 -9.05 6.02
CA TYR A 83 -5.84 -9.73 4.89
C TYR A 83 -4.99 -10.91 5.35
N SER A 84 -4.13 -10.71 6.36
CA SER A 84 -3.27 -11.77 6.87
C SER A 84 -4.07 -12.92 7.46
N ASP A 85 -5.14 -12.62 8.20
CA ASP A 85 -6.02 -13.62 8.80
C ASP A 85 -6.79 -14.39 7.74
N ALA A 86 -7.34 -13.71 6.73
CA ALA A 86 -8.03 -14.36 5.62
C ALA A 86 -7.07 -15.25 4.82
N PHE A 87 -5.89 -14.72 4.47
CA PHE A 87 -4.88 -15.46 3.74
C PHE A 87 -4.36 -16.65 4.54
N ASN A 88 -4.04 -16.46 5.83
CA ASN A 88 -3.62 -17.54 6.72
C ASN A 88 -4.73 -18.59 6.92
N SER A 89 -5.99 -18.18 6.94
CA SER A 89 -7.13 -19.10 7.00
C SER A 89 -7.25 -19.96 5.72
N VAL A 90 -7.02 -19.36 4.55
CA VAL A 90 -6.93 -20.09 3.27
C VAL A 90 -5.77 -21.09 3.29
N LEU A 91 -4.60 -20.70 3.80
CA LEU A 91 -3.45 -21.61 3.93
C LEU A 91 -3.76 -22.75 4.91
N LYS A 92 -4.31 -22.47 6.10
CA LYS A 92 -4.68 -23.48 7.11
C LYS A 92 -5.71 -24.49 6.61
N SER A 93 -6.60 -24.07 5.71
CA SER A 93 -7.65 -24.93 5.13
C SER A 93 -7.23 -25.59 3.81
N SER A 94 -6.02 -25.32 3.33
CA SER A 94 -5.51 -25.93 2.10
C SER A 94 -4.99 -27.34 2.35
N GLU A 95 -5.18 -28.20 1.35
CA GLU A 95 -4.70 -29.59 1.34
C GLU A 95 -3.18 -29.65 1.55
N GLY A 96 -2.74 -30.60 2.38
CA GLY A 96 -1.33 -30.78 2.73
C GLY A 96 -0.77 -29.75 3.72
N PHE A 97 -1.55 -28.78 4.22
CA PHE A 97 -1.08 -27.85 5.25
C PHE A 97 -0.70 -28.60 6.53
N THR A 98 0.49 -28.32 7.05
CA THR A 98 0.99 -28.99 8.28
C THR A 98 0.99 -28.03 9.46
N ARG A 99 1.65 -26.88 9.34
CA ARG A 99 1.75 -25.85 10.39
C ARG A 99 2.32 -24.54 9.84
N PHE A 100 2.38 -23.52 10.69
CA PHE A 100 3.29 -22.39 10.50
C PHE A 100 4.60 -22.65 11.26
N ASP A 101 5.73 -22.25 10.67
CA ASP A 101 7.02 -22.19 11.36
C ASP A 101 7.11 -20.96 12.28
N ASP A 102 8.22 -20.82 13.00
CA ASP A 102 8.45 -19.71 13.94
C ASP A 102 8.55 -18.34 13.23
N GLY A 103 8.72 -18.33 11.90
CA GLY A 103 8.73 -17.14 11.04
C GLY A 103 7.39 -16.86 10.37
N MET A 104 6.31 -17.54 10.77
CA MET A 104 4.97 -17.44 10.15
C MET A 104 4.93 -17.88 8.68
N ASN A 105 5.85 -18.74 8.24
CA ASN A 105 5.76 -19.36 6.91
C ASN A 105 4.95 -20.65 7.00
N ALA A 106 4.01 -20.84 6.09
CA ALA A 106 3.24 -22.08 6.02
C ALA A 106 4.08 -23.24 5.45
N GLU A 107 4.12 -24.33 6.21
CA GLU A 107 4.68 -25.63 5.84
C GLU A 107 3.57 -26.53 5.26
N PHE A 108 3.94 -27.29 4.23
CA PHE A 108 3.06 -28.23 3.54
C PHE A 108 3.77 -29.58 3.35
N GLU A 109 3.00 -30.66 3.25
CA GLU A 109 3.50 -32.02 3.01
C GLU A 109 4.31 -32.15 1.71
N SER A 110 3.94 -31.38 0.67
CA SER A 110 4.69 -31.31 -0.57
C SER A 110 4.81 -29.89 -1.14
N LEU A 111 5.84 -29.69 -1.97
CA LEU A 111 6.03 -28.43 -2.72
C LEU A 111 4.88 -28.18 -3.72
N ALA A 112 4.26 -29.25 -4.24
CA ALA A 112 3.14 -29.14 -5.18
C ALA A 112 1.90 -28.54 -4.49
N GLU A 113 1.58 -29.01 -3.28
CA GLU A 113 0.48 -28.49 -2.48
C GLU A 113 0.73 -27.06 -2.02
N LYS A 114 1.97 -26.74 -1.59
CA LYS A 114 2.37 -25.37 -1.29
C LYS A 114 2.09 -24.44 -2.46
N ARG A 115 2.53 -24.80 -3.68
CA ARG A 115 2.30 -23.97 -4.87
C ARG A 115 0.81 -23.79 -5.18
N LYS A 116 0.01 -24.86 -5.05
CA LYS A 116 -1.45 -24.84 -5.27
C LYS A 116 -2.17 -23.96 -4.24
N ALA A 117 -1.72 -23.95 -2.98
CA ALA A 117 -2.29 -23.14 -1.91
C ALA A 117 -2.01 -21.64 -2.11
N TYR A 118 -0.79 -21.28 -2.50
CA TYR A 118 -0.38 -19.89 -2.74
C TYR A 118 -0.84 -19.32 -4.09
N SER A 119 -1.43 -20.15 -4.97
CA SER A 119 -1.99 -19.71 -6.25
C SER A 119 -3.50 -19.44 -6.21
N ARG A 120 -4.12 -19.52 -5.03
CA ARG A 120 -5.55 -19.19 -4.80
C ARG A 120 -5.70 -17.72 -4.45
#